data_AF-A0A3L7Q7R5-F1
#
_entry.id   AF-A0A3L7Q7R5-F1
#
_cell.length_a   1.000
_cell.length_b   1.000
_cell.length_c   1.000
_cell.angle_alpha   90.00
_cell.angle_beta   90.00
_cell.angle_gamma   90.00
#
_symmetry.space_group_name_H-M   'P 1'
#
loop_
_entity.id
_entity.type
_entity.pdbx_description
1 polymer ?
#
loop_
_entity_poly.entity_id
_entity_poly.type
_entity_poly.pdbx_seq_one_letter_code
_entity_poly.pdbx_strand_id
1 'polypeptide(L)'
;MPRITLTLPAEQVTALRTHLAQAIDEARQRLVHDVARTVCREIADTVPVDTGETRNAWLAAADRLAAAPPESTESVSTQTIGVQVDQMLYVEYGTTRIAARAPARRALQSVTLDLGTLFRITAN
;
A
#
# COMPACT_ATOMS: atom_id res chain seq x y z
N MET A 1 -9.80 11.12 -36.33
CA MET A 1 -10.38 10.38 -35.17
C MET A 1 -11.83 10.80 -35.00
N PRO A 2 -12.79 9.87 -34.83
CA PRO A 2 -14.18 10.23 -34.59
C PRO A 2 -14.33 10.91 -33.22
N ARG A 3 -15.05 12.04 -33.18
CA ARG A 3 -15.32 12.81 -31.96
C ARG A 3 -16.80 12.68 -31.62
N ILE A 4 -17.11 11.99 -30.53
CA ILE A 4 -18.48 11.89 -30.00
C ILE A 4 -18.69 13.05 -29.05
N THR A 5 -19.76 13.82 -29.25
CA THR A 5 -20.12 14.95 -28.37
C THR A 5 -21.45 14.60 -27.72
N LEU A 6 -21.48 14.58 -26.38
CA LEU A 6 -22.67 14.26 -25.59
C LEU A 6 -23.11 15.52 -24.84
N THR A 7 -24.37 15.90 -24.97
CA THR A 7 -24.96 17.02 -24.24
C THR A 7 -25.74 16.46 -23.06
N LEU A 8 -25.30 16.78 -21.85
CA LEU A 8 -25.87 16.28 -20.60
C LEU A 8 -26.43 17.46 -19.77
N PRO A 9 -27.58 17.30 -19.09
CA PRO A 9 -28.06 18.26 -18.10
C PRO A 9 -27.04 18.49 -16.98
N ALA A 10 -26.98 19.70 -16.43
CA ALA A 10 -26.02 20.08 -15.38
C ALA A 10 -26.10 19.17 -14.14
N GLU A 11 -27.30 18.72 -13.79
CA GLU A 11 -27.53 17.77 -12.67
C GLU A 11 -26.86 16.42 -12.92
N GLN A 12 -26.93 15.89 -14.14
CA GLN A 12 -26.29 14.62 -14.49
C GLN A 12 -24.76 14.72 -14.51
N VAL A 13 -24.23 15.86 -14.97
CA VAL A 13 -22.78 16.13 -14.91
C VAL A 13 -22.30 16.18 -13.46
N THR A 14 -23.10 16.76 -12.56
CA THR A 14 -22.77 16.85 -11.13
C THR A 14 -22.83 15.48 -10.47
N ALA A 15 -23.89 14.71 -10.71
CA ALA A 15 -24.03 13.34 -10.21
C ALA A 15 -22.88 12.43 -10.69
N LEU A 16 -22.50 12.54 -11.97
CA LEU A 16 -21.37 11.79 -12.54
C LEU A 16 -20.05 12.17 -11.86
N ARG A 17 -19.80 13.46 -11.61
CA ARG A 17 -18.59 13.91 -10.89
C ARG A 17 -18.53 13.36 -9.48
N THR A 18 -19.63 13.42 -8.74
CA THR A 18 -19.70 12.86 -7.39
C THR A 18 -19.44 11.36 -7.39
N HIS A 19 -20.05 10.63 -8.31
CA HIS A 19 -19.84 9.19 -8.44
C HIS A 19 -18.39 8.85 -8.81
N LEU A 20 -17.79 9.60 -9.75
CA LEU A 20 -16.38 9.43 -10.12
C LEU A 20 -15.45 9.73 -8.95
N ALA A 21 -15.72 10.76 -8.15
CA ALA A 21 -14.93 11.07 -6.97
C ALA A 21 -14.97 9.91 -5.97
N GLN A 22 -16.17 9.41 -5.65
CA GLN A 22 -16.34 8.25 -4.77
C GLN A 22 -15.60 7.00 -5.31
N ALA A 23 -15.75 6.70 -6.59
CA ALA A 23 -15.10 5.55 -7.21
C ALA A 23 -13.56 5.66 -7.20
N ILE A 24 -13.02 6.87 -7.38
CA ILE A 24 -11.58 7.14 -7.29
C ILE A 24 -11.09 6.97 -5.86
N ASP A 25 -11.83 7.45 -4.87
CA ASP A 25 -11.46 7.34 -3.47
C ASP A 25 -11.48 5.87 -3.00
N GLU A 26 -12.50 5.11 -3.38
CA GLU A 26 -12.55 3.66 -3.15
C GLU A 26 -11.41 2.91 -3.84
N ALA A 27 -11.06 3.31 -5.07
CA ALA A 27 -9.94 2.71 -5.80
C ALA A 27 -8.60 3.03 -5.13
N ARG A 28 -8.43 4.27 -4.63
CA ARG A 28 -7.24 4.69 -3.88
C ARG A 28 -7.11 3.90 -2.59
N GLN A 29 -8.20 3.77 -1.83
CA GLN A 29 -8.21 2.97 -0.60
C GLN A 29 -7.77 1.53 -0.87
N ARG A 30 -8.40 0.87 -1.85
CA ARG A 30 -8.02 -0.49 -2.26
C ARG A 30 -6.54 -0.59 -2.64
N LEU A 31 -6.03 0.36 -3.43
CA LEU A 31 -4.63 0.39 -3.83
C LEU A 31 -3.69 0.47 -2.62
N VAL A 32 -3.96 1.37 -1.66
CA VAL A 32 -3.10 1.52 -0.48
C VAL A 32 -3.13 0.25 0.39
N HIS A 33 -4.29 -0.41 0.51
CA HIS A 33 -4.39 -1.71 1.19
C HIS A 33 -3.57 -2.80 0.52
N ASP A 34 -3.67 -2.93 -0.81
CA ASP A 34 -2.92 -3.93 -1.58
C ASP A 34 -1.41 -3.69 -1.50
N VAL A 35 -0.99 -2.42 -1.52
CA VAL A 35 0.41 -2.02 -1.33
C VAL A 35 0.90 -2.40 0.07
N ALA A 36 0.16 -2.05 1.12
CA ALA A 36 0.53 -2.39 2.50
C ALA A 36 0.67 -3.91 2.68
N ARG A 37 -0.24 -4.68 2.08
CA ARG A 37 -0.18 -6.15 2.11
C ARG A 37 1.05 -6.69 1.39
N THR A 38 1.35 -6.14 0.22
CA THR A 38 2.51 -6.56 -0.60
C THR A 38 3.81 -6.27 0.14
N VAL A 39 3.94 -5.06 0.72
CA VAL A 39 5.10 -4.68 1.53
C VAL A 39 5.31 -5.62 2.71
N CYS A 40 4.23 -5.98 3.44
CA CYS A 40 4.36 -6.92 4.56
C CYS A 40 4.88 -8.29 4.12
N ARG A 41 4.46 -8.79 2.95
CA ARG A 41 4.91 -10.07 2.39
C ARG A 41 6.37 -10.00 1.91
N GLU A 42 6.75 -8.94 1.20
CA GLU A 42 8.14 -8.74 0.79
C GLU A 42 9.09 -8.62 2.00
N ILE A 43 8.64 -7.97 3.09
CA ILE A 43 9.41 -7.95 4.35
C ILE A 43 9.53 -9.37 4.91
N ALA A 44 8.43 -10.14 4.97
CA ALA A 44 8.46 -11.51 5.45
C ALA A 44 9.42 -12.42 4.65
N ASP A 45 9.58 -12.17 3.35
CA ASP A 45 10.48 -12.94 2.48
C ASP A 45 11.95 -12.45 2.54
N THR A 46 12.18 -11.22 2.97
CA THR A 46 13.54 -10.63 3.07
C THR A 46 14.13 -10.66 4.47
N VAL A 47 13.33 -10.99 5.50
CA VAL A 47 13.83 -11.23 6.87
C VAL A 47 14.52 -12.61 6.92
N PRO A 48 15.78 -12.69 7.39
CA PRO A 48 16.51 -13.95 7.44
C PRO A 48 15.86 -14.98 8.38
N VAL A 49 16.04 -16.25 8.02
CA VAL A 49 15.31 -17.45 8.48
C VAL A 49 15.37 -17.71 10.00
N ASP A 50 16.32 -17.10 10.73
CA ASP A 50 16.54 -17.39 12.15
C ASP A 50 15.49 -16.81 13.11
N THR A 51 14.57 -15.96 12.64
CA THR A 51 13.43 -15.49 13.46
C THR A 51 12.10 -15.86 12.82
N GLY A 52 11.82 -17.16 12.72
CA GLY A 52 10.52 -17.69 12.25
C GLY A 52 9.30 -16.97 12.89
N GLU A 53 9.42 -16.50 14.13
CA GLU A 53 8.41 -15.67 14.79
C GLU A 53 8.23 -14.29 14.13
N THR A 54 9.31 -13.61 13.73
CA THR A 54 9.25 -12.31 13.02
C THR A 54 8.64 -12.48 11.63
N ARG A 55 9.03 -13.52 10.89
CA ARG A 55 8.40 -13.83 9.59
C ARG A 55 6.90 -14.06 9.76
N ASN A 56 6.52 -14.87 10.74
CA ASN A 56 5.11 -15.15 11.04
C ASN A 56 4.35 -13.89 11.46
N ALA A 57 4.98 -12.97 12.19
CA ALA A 57 4.36 -11.70 12.58
C ALA A 57 4.04 -10.80 11.37
N TRP A 58 4.94 -10.72 10.39
CA TRP A 58 4.70 -9.97 9.14
C TRP A 58 3.64 -10.62 8.25
N LEU A 59 3.61 -11.96 8.18
CA LEU A 59 2.56 -12.69 7.48
C LEU A 59 1.20 -12.51 8.16
N ALA A 60 1.14 -12.62 9.49
CA ALA A 60 -0.08 -12.37 10.26
C ALA A 60 -0.56 -10.91 10.10
N ALA A 61 0.35 -9.94 9.98
CA ALA A 61 -0.01 -8.57 9.63
C ALA A 61 -0.60 -8.48 8.21
N ALA A 62 0.01 -9.13 7.22
CA ALA A 62 -0.52 -9.19 5.86
C ALA A 62 -1.91 -9.86 5.79
N ASP A 63 -2.15 -10.88 6.60
CA ASP A 63 -3.44 -11.58 6.68
C ASP A 63 -4.50 -10.73 7.37
N ARG A 64 -4.15 -9.99 8.43
CA ARG A 64 -5.06 -8.99 9.04
C ARG A 64 -5.47 -7.92 8.04
N LEU A 65 -4.53 -7.42 7.23
CA LEU A 65 -4.80 -6.47 6.15
C LEU A 65 -5.73 -7.05 5.06
N ALA A 66 -5.70 -8.36 4.84
CA ALA A 66 -6.57 -9.03 3.90
C ALA A 66 -7.98 -9.30 4.47
N ALA A 67 -8.08 -9.58 5.77
CA ALA A 67 -9.34 -9.87 6.44
C ALA A 67 -10.16 -8.60 6.76
N ALA A 68 -9.49 -7.47 7.05
CA ALA A 68 -10.14 -6.21 7.31
C ALA A 68 -9.26 -5.03 6.87
N PRO A 69 -9.85 -3.98 6.26
CA PRO A 69 -9.11 -2.76 5.98
C PRO A 69 -8.71 -2.10 7.33
N PRO A 70 -7.41 -1.88 7.60
CA PRO A 70 -6.95 -1.09 8.75
C PRO A 70 -7.53 0.33 8.74
N GLU A 71 -7.49 0.96 9.92
CA GLU A 71 -7.80 2.38 10.08
C GLU A 71 -6.93 3.22 9.14
N SER A 72 -7.57 3.72 8.09
CA SER A 72 -6.96 4.64 7.14
C SER A 72 -7.33 6.06 7.56
N THR A 73 -6.33 6.85 7.93
CA THR A 73 -6.55 8.29 8.11
C THR A 73 -6.36 9.00 6.78
N GLU A 74 -7.42 9.66 6.31
CA GLU A 74 -7.38 10.47 5.11
C GLU A 74 -7.08 11.93 5.50
N SER A 75 -5.97 12.46 4.99
CA SER A 75 -5.75 13.90 4.89
C SER A 75 -5.79 14.29 3.43
N VAL A 76 -6.15 15.54 3.14
CA VAL A 76 -6.55 16.15 1.84
C VAL A 76 -5.73 15.73 0.60
N SER A 77 -4.54 15.13 0.75
CA SER A 77 -3.77 14.53 -0.36
C SER A 77 -2.94 13.30 0.02
N THR A 78 -3.04 12.80 1.26
CA THR A 78 -2.20 11.72 1.79
C THR A 78 -3.05 10.71 2.52
N GLN A 79 -2.95 9.45 2.10
CA GLN A 79 -3.58 8.33 2.77
C GLN A 79 -2.52 7.55 3.56
N THR A 80 -2.73 7.40 4.86
CA THR A 80 -1.81 6.69 5.74
C THR A 80 -2.48 5.42 6.27
N ILE A 81 -1.80 4.28 6.13
CA ILE A 81 -2.19 3.03 6.76
C ILE A 81 -1.19 2.70 7.87
N GLY A 82 -1.67 2.57 9.10
CA GLY A 82 -0.91 2.03 10.21
C GLY A 82 -0.94 0.50 10.20
N VAL A 83 0.22 -0.13 10.14
CA VAL A 83 0.35 -1.59 10.31
C VAL A 83 1.06 -1.86 11.62
N GLN A 84 0.37 -2.47 12.58
CA GLN A 84 0.96 -2.88 13.84
C GLN A 84 1.52 -4.30 13.71
N VAL A 85 2.80 -4.48 14.05
CA VAL A 85 3.47 -5.80 14.07
C VAL A 85 3.99 -6.03 15.48
N ASP A 86 3.49 -7.06 16.14
CA ASP A 86 3.70 -7.27 17.60
C ASP A 86 5.14 -7.66 17.95
N GLN A 87 5.92 -8.15 16.98
CA GLN A 87 7.33 -8.45 17.14
C GLN A 87 8.15 -7.82 16.02
N MET A 88 8.73 -6.66 16.30
CA MET A 88 9.79 -6.06 15.50
C MET A 88 11.14 -6.41 16.17
N LEU A 89 11.44 -7.70 16.26
CA LEU A 89 12.71 -8.14 16.84
C LEU A 89 13.85 -7.63 15.94
N TYR A 90 14.82 -6.97 16.58
CA TYR A 90 16.09 -6.63 15.97
C TYR A 90 16.60 -7.85 15.19
N VAL A 91 16.90 -7.65 13.91
CA VAL A 91 17.58 -8.65 13.11
C VAL A 91 19.02 -8.69 13.62
N GLU A 92 19.27 -9.42 14.71
CA GLU A 92 20.63 -9.75 15.14
C GLU A 92 21.17 -10.82 14.18
N TYR A 93 21.82 -10.34 13.13
CA TYR A 93 22.62 -11.18 12.23
C TYR A 93 24.08 -11.12 12.71
N GLY A 94 24.45 -12.04 13.61
CA GLY A 94 25.77 -12.03 14.25
C GLY A 94 26.06 -10.69 14.95
N THR A 95 27.19 -10.04 14.63
CA THR A 95 27.59 -8.73 15.21
C THR A 95 27.01 -7.51 14.48
N THR A 96 26.19 -7.69 13.44
CA THR A 96 25.76 -6.58 12.57
C THR A 96 24.29 -6.26 12.80
N ARG A 97 24.03 -5.14 13.48
CA ARG A 97 22.67 -4.64 13.69
C ARG A 97 22.13 -4.08 12.37
N ILE A 98 21.26 -4.82 11.69
CA ILE A 98 20.47 -4.26 10.60
C ILE A 98 19.35 -3.45 11.24
N ALA A 99 19.29 -2.15 10.93
CA ALA A 99 18.21 -1.30 11.44
C ALA A 99 16.86 -1.86 10.96
N ALA A 100 15.90 -1.99 11.87
CA ALA A 100 14.57 -2.56 11.62
C ALA A 100 13.80 -1.88 10.46
N ARG A 101 14.23 -0.69 10.03
CA ARG A 101 13.67 0.07 8.90
C ARG A 101 14.24 -0.31 7.53
N ALA A 102 15.38 -1.00 7.47
CA ALA A 102 16.03 -1.34 6.20
C ALA A 102 15.20 -2.30 5.32
N PRO A 103 14.56 -3.37 5.87
CA PRO A 103 13.68 -4.25 5.09
C PRO A 103 12.46 -3.49 4.56
N ALA A 104 11.81 -2.69 5.42
CA ALA A 104 10.65 -1.90 5.04
C ALA A 104 10.96 -0.89 3.93
N ARG A 105 12.13 -0.22 3.98
CA ARG A 105 12.56 0.71 2.93
C ARG A 105 12.76 0.01 1.58
N ARG A 106 13.35 -1.18 1.57
CA ARG A 106 13.56 -1.95 0.33
C ARG A 106 12.24 -2.42 -0.27
N ALA A 107 11.33 -2.95 0.55
CA ALA A 107 10.01 -3.37 0.11
C ALA A 107 9.20 -2.19 -0.46
N LEU A 108 9.22 -1.03 0.21
CA LEU A 108 8.58 0.18 -0.31
C LEU A 108 9.16 0.65 -1.65
N GLN A 109 10.48 0.56 -1.82
CA GLN A 109 11.13 0.89 -3.10
C GLN A 109 10.72 -0.07 -4.23
N SER A 110 10.65 -1.38 -3.94
CA SER A 110 10.18 -2.41 -4.88
C SER A 110 8.76 -2.09 -5.36
N VAL A 111 7.82 -1.91 -4.43
CA VAL A 111 6.43 -1.64 -4.77
C VAL A 111 6.26 -0.28 -5.45
N THR A 112 7.05 0.74 -5.10
CA THR A 112 7.00 2.05 -5.77
C THR A 112 7.44 1.96 -7.24
N LEU A 113 8.45 1.15 -7.54
CA LEU A 113 8.89 0.91 -8.92
C LEU A 113 7.79 0.21 -9.72
N ASP A 114 7.19 -0.84 -9.16
CA ASP A 114 6.10 -1.58 -9.80
C ASP A 114 4.88 -0.68 -10.07
N LEU A 115 4.47 0.12 -9.09
CA LEU A 115 3.39 1.11 -9.29
C LEU A 115 3.75 2.18 -10.31
N GLY A 116 5.02 2.62 -10.34
CA GLY A 116 5.54 3.55 -11.33
C GLY A 116 5.35 3.06 -12.76
N THR A 117 5.55 1.75 -12.99
CA THR A 117 5.32 1.14 -14.31
C THR A 117 3.85 1.08 -14.70
N LEU A 118 2.94 0.83 -13.75
CA LEU A 118 1.50 0.73 -13.96
C LEU A 118 0.85 2.07 -14.26
N PHE A 119 1.25 3.13 -13.54
CA PHE A 119 0.61 4.43 -13.62
C PHE A 119 1.37 5.48 -14.45
N ARG A 120 2.47 5.09 -15.12
CA ARG A 120 3.43 6.02 -15.74
C ARG A 120 3.81 7.17 -14.79
N ILE A 121 3.97 6.86 -13.50
CA ILE A 121 4.40 7.85 -12.51
C ILE A 121 5.92 7.95 -12.67
N THR A 122 6.37 8.85 -13.53
CA THR A 122 7.76 9.30 -13.53
C THR A 122 8.00 10.07 -12.24
N ALA A 123 8.70 9.44 -11.29
CA ALA A 123 9.27 10.13 -10.14
C ALA A 123 10.17 11.26 -10.67
N ASN A 124 9.87 12.49 -10.27
CA ASN A 124 10.67 13.68 -10.55
C ASN A 124 11.34 14.13 -9.25
#